data_AF-A0A3R7A175-F1
#
_entry.id   AF-A0A3R7A175-F1
#
_cell.length_a   1.000
_cell.length_b   1.000
_cell.length_c   1.000
_cell.angle_alpha   90.00
_cell.angle_beta   90.00
_cell.angle_gamma   90.00
#
_symmetry.space_group_name_H-M   'P 1'
#
loop_
_entity.id
_entity.type
_entity.pdbx_description
1 polymer ?
#
loop_
_entity_poly.entity_id
_entity_poly.type
_entity_poly.pdbx_seq_one_letter_code
_entity_poly.pdbx_strand_id
1 'polypeptide(L)'
;MTTMKKRTSDFVDEDDIGLLNPNKKQARVGSNRMTETASVVSTLVDMLAKANEVKADEAQAQHKSNELAQQKLELEEKRYVLDKAQREAQFSVERREREAQLKFMQGALEVLKSFSNQRGKTAFRFKGCTDVDLLKEVIHVRPFEAPYGEVRKRWTEVTEHLQRIVGDGITVNATRKRFDDLMTAFHEITMAALRASGTEEEYEEREQLLQDIHDLV
;
A
#
# COMPACT_ATOMS: atom_id res chain seq x y z
N MET A 1 -85.83 57.38 -43.11
CA MET A 1 -86.04 58.82 -43.34
C MET A 1 -84.71 59.39 -43.81
N THR A 2 -84.42 59.39 -45.11
CA THR A 2 -84.77 60.41 -46.12
C THR A 2 -84.18 61.78 -45.82
N THR A 3 -83.29 62.26 -46.70
CA THR A 3 -83.26 63.62 -47.30
C THR A 3 -82.07 63.65 -48.28
N MET A 4 -82.28 63.47 -49.59
CA MET A 4 -82.52 64.51 -50.62
C MET A 4 -81.42 65.58 -50.72
N LYS A 5 -80.78 65.76 -51.89
CA LYS A 5 -81.04 66.88 -52.84
C LYS A 5 -80.06 66.94 -54.05
N LYS A 6 -80.63 66.75 -55.25
CA LYS A 6 -80.34 67.26 -56.62
C LYS A 6 -79.22 68.31 -56.86
N ARG A 7 -78.47 68.14 -57.97
CA ARG A 7 -78.47 68.97 -59.23
C ARG A 7 -77.38 68.46 -60.20
N THR A 8 -77.67 67.91 -61.39
CA THR A 8 -78.08 68.49 -62.70
C THR A 8 -77.02 69.35 -63.42
N SER A 9 -76.49 68.81 -64.51
CA SER A 9 -76.23 69.50 -65.79
C SER A 9 -76.46 68.45 -66.89
N ASP A 10 -77.67 68.39 -67.44
CA ASP A 10 -78.04 68.91 -68.77
C ASP A 10 -77.31 68.15 -69.90
N PHE A 11 -77.94 67.13 -70.48
CA PHE A 11 -78.92 67.15 -71.59
C PHE A 11 -78.21 67.00 -72.95
N VAL A 12 -78.04 65.76 -73.42
CA VAL A 12 -78.80 65.01 -74.45
C VAL A 12 -78.60 65.58 -75.86
N ASP A 13 -78.03 64.75 -76.73
CA ASP A 13 -78.52 64.56 -78.10
C ASP A 13 -78.56 63.05 -78.38
N GLU A 14 -79.76 62.58 -78.75
CA GLU A 14 -80.06 61.32 -79.43
C GLU A 14 -79.41 61.38 -80.84
N ASP A 15 -78.95 60.30 -81.46
CA ASP A 15 -79.81 59.29 -82.07
C ASP A 15 -79.06 57.97 -82.36
N ASP A 16 -79.80 56.91 -82.07
CA ASP A 16 -79.71 55.52 -82.51
C ASP A 16 -79.56 55.39 -84.03
N ILE A 17 -78.58 54.63 -84.54
CA ILE A 17 -78.82 53.54 -85.52
C ILE A 17 -77.62 52.57 -85.59
N GLY A 18 -77.88 51.26 -85.42
CA GLY A 18 -77.14 50.23 -86.17
C GLY A 18 -76.44 49.12 -85.38
N LEU A 19 -77.21 48.13 -84.93
CA LEU A 19 -76.69 46.80 -84.59
C LEU A 19 -76.08 46.11 -85.83
N LEU A 20 -74.80 45.75 -85.75
CA LEU A 20 -74.22 44.50 -86.30
C LEU A 20 -72.83 44.26 -85.67
N ASN A 21 -72.78 43.32 -84.72
CA ASN A 21 -71.57 42.66 -84.18
C ASN A 21 -71.05 41.65 -85.24
N PRO A 22 -69.88 40.97 -85.12
CA PRO A 22 -68.73 41.13 -84.21
C PRO A 22 -67.36 41.08 -84.94
N ASN A 23 -66.29 41.58 -84.31
CA ASN A 23 -65.09 40.72 -84.22
C ASN A 23 -64.15 41.05 -83.06
N LYS A 24 -63.84 39.98 -82.33
CA LYS A 24 -62.85 39.86 -81.25
C LYS A 24 -61.45 40.17 -81.77
N LYS A 25 -60.64 40.74 -80.88
CA LYS A 25 -59.30 40.25 -80.45
C LYS A 25 -58.75 41.23 -79.42
N GLN A 26 -59.18 41.10 -78.16
CA GLN A 26 -58.43 40.42 -77.10
C GLN A 26 -56.97 40.89 -76.98
N ALA A 27 -56.80 41.77 -76.00
CA ALA A 27 -55.66 41.88 -75.11
C ALA A 27 -54.84 40.59 -75.01
N ARG A 28 -53.58 40.63 -75.47
CA ARG A 28 -52.61 39.58 -75.18
C ARG A 28 -51.19 40.14 -75.14
N VAL A 29 -50.92 41.00 -74.17
CA VAL A 29 -49.53 41.41 -73.85
C VAL A 29 -49.23 41.28 -72.33
N GLY A 30 -50.25 41.12 -71.46
CA GLY A 30 -50.06 40.95 -70.01
C GLY A 30 -49.84 39.50 -69.51
N SER A 31 -50.15 38.48 -70.32
CA SER A 31 -50.25 37.09 -69.83
C SER A 31 -48.92 36.32 -69.75
N ASN A 32 -47.93 36.60 -70.62
CA ASN A 32 -46.67 35.84 -70.64
C ASN A 32 -45.70 36.25 -69.51
N ARG A 33 -45.66 37.53 -69.14
CA ARG A 33 -44.75 38.01 -68.08
C ARG A 33 -45.19 37.52 -66.70
N MET A 34 -46.51 37.45 -66.45
CA MET A 34 -47.05 36.91 -65.21
C MET A 34 -46.78 35.41 -65.05
N THR A 35 -46.84 34.63 -66.14
CA THR A 35 -46.54 33.18 -66.11
C THR A 35 -45.05 32.89 -65.89
N GLU A 36 -44.16 33.70 -66.47
CA GLU A 36 -42.71 33.58 -66.23
C GLU A 36 -42.34 33.93 -64.79
N THR A 37 -42.89 35.01 -64.23
CA THR A 37 -42.69 35.36 -62.82
C THR A 37 -43.24 34.29 -61.87
N ALA A 38 -44.40 33.70 -62.19
CA ALA A 38 -44.97 32.62 -61.38
C ALA A 38 -44.09 31.35 -61.40
N SER A 39 -43.51 31.01 -62.55
CA SER A 39 -42.57 29.88 -62.72
C SER A 39 -41.28 30.06 -61.90
N VAL A 40 -40.69 31.26 -61.92
CA VAL A 40 -39.50 31.60 -61.13
C VAL A 40 -39.80 31.52 -59.64
N VAL A 41 -40.96 32.03 -59.20
CA VAL A 41 -41.39 31.93 -57.79
C VAL A 41 -41.59 30.47 -57.37
N SER A 42 -42.21 29.63 -58.20
CA SER A 42 -42.38 28.20 -57.90
C SER A 42 -41.04 27.50 -57.73
N THR A 43 -40.08 27.78 -58.62
CA THR A 43 -38.73 27.20 -58.54
C THR A 43 -38.01 27.66 -57.27
N LEU A 44 -38.17 28.93 -56.88
CA LEU A 44 -37.61 29.45 -55.64
C LEU A 44 -38.25 28.79 -54.40
N VAL A 45 -39.57 28.57 -54.42
CA VAL A 45 -40.28 27.85 -53.34
C VAL A 45 -39.77 26.41 -53.21
N ASP A 46 -39.58 25.71 -54.32
CA ASP A 46 -39.02 24.35 -54.32
C ASP A 46 -37.58 24.31 -53.81
N MET A 47 -36.76 25.30 -54.20
CA MET A 47 -35.40 25.45 -53.68
C MET A 47 -35.39 25.73 -52.17
N LEU A 48 -36.31 26.56 -51.66
CA LEU A 48 -36.46 26.82 -50.23
C LEU A 48 -36.95 25.60 -49.46
N ALA A 49 -37.88 24.82 -50.03
CA ALA A 49 -38.35 23.57 -49.43
C ALA A 49 -37.21 22.56 -49.29
N LYS A 50 -36.42 22.36 -50.36
CA LYS A 50 -35.23 21.51 -50.34
C LYS A 50 -34.16 22.02 -49.36
N ALA A 51 -33.96 23.33 -49.29
CA ALA A 51 -33.01 23.91 -48.33
C ALA A 51 -33.44 23.69 -46.87
N ASN A 52 -34.74 23.70 -46.59
CA ASN A 52 -35.27 23.39 -45.27
C ASN A 52 -35.13 21.91 -44.92
N GLU A 53 -35.34 21.01 -45.89
CA GLU A 53 -35.14 19.56 -45.73
C GLU A 53 -33.67 19.24 -45.42
N VAL A 54 -32.72 19.78 -46.20
CA VAL A 54 -31.28 19.60 -45.96
C VAL A 54 -30.87 20.10 -44.57
N LYS A 55 -31.40 21.25 -44.13
CA LYS A 55 -31.15 21.77 -42.79
C LYS A 55 -31.73 20.89 -41.68
N ALA A 56 -32.90 20.28 -41.92
CA ALA A 56 -33.52 19.38 -40.96
C ALA A 56 -32.71 18.08 -40.80
N ASP A 57 -32.25 17.51 -41.92
CA ASP A 57 -31.39 16.32 -41.93
C ASP A 57 -30.03 16.59 -41.27
N GLU A 58 -29.43 17.75 -41.54
CA GLU A 58 -28.18 18.19 -40.90
C GLU A 58 -28.36 18.35 -39.38
N ALA A 59 -29.47 18.96 -38.93
CA ALA A 59 -29.78 19.09 -37.52
C ALA A 59 -29.99 17.72 -36.85
N GLN A 60 -30.65 16.79 -37.52
CA GLN A 60 -30.86 15.43 -37.01
C GLN A 60 -29.53 14.64 -36.96
N ALA A 61 -28.69 14.77 -37.97
CA ALA A 61 -27.36 14.16 -38.00
C ALA A 61 -26.48 14.72 -36.86
N GLN A 62 -26.53 16.03 -36.63
CA GLN A 62 -25.81 16.69 -35.55
C GLN A 62 -26.31 16.22 -34.18
N HIS A 63 -27.62 16.07 -34.00
CA HIS A 63 -28.19 15.55 -32.74
C HIS A 63 -27.68 14.14 -32.45
N LYS A 64 -27.73 13.23 -33.44
CA LYS A 64 -27.23 11.85 -33.30
C LYS A 64 -25.72 11.83 -33.03
N SER A 65 -24.95 12.70 -33.69
CA SER A 65 -23.51 12.83 -33.47
C SER A 65 -23.20 13.25 -32.02
N ASN A 66 -23.93 14.22 -31.49
CA ASN A 66 -23.79 14.67 -30.11
C ASN A 66 -24.18 13.59 -29.09
N GLU A 67 -25.26 12.86 -29.36
CA GLU A 67 -25.71 11.75 -28.51
C GLU A 67 -24.67 10.61 -28.45
N LEU A 68 -24.13 10.24 -29.61
CA LEU A 68 -23.03 9.26 -29.67
C LEU A 68 -21.76 9.75 -28.95
N ALA A 69 -21.46 11.05 -29.02
CA ALA A 69 -20.33 11.62 -28.29
C ALA A 69 -20.53 11.53 -26.77
N GLN A 70 -21.74 11.80 -26.27
CA GLN A 70 -22.07 11.64 -24.85
C GLN A 70 -21.96 10.19 -24.39
N GLN A 71 -22.48 9.23 -25.17
CA GLN A 71 -22.38 7.81 -24.85
C GLN A 71 -20.91 7.33 -24.85
N LYS A 72 -20.08 7.84 -25.76
CA LYS A 72 -18.63 7.54 -25.77
C LYS A 72 -17.94 8.04 -24.51
N LEU A 73 -18.22 9.27 -24.08
CA LEU A 73 -17.69 9.84 -22.85
C LEU A 73 -18.11 8.99 -21.63
N GLU A 74 -19.38 8.62 -21.54
CA GLU A 74 -19.88 7.79 -20.45
C GLU A 74 -19.19 6.40 -20.40
N LEU A 75 -18.97 5.77 -21.57
CA LEU A 75 -18.25 4.50 -21.65
C LEU A 75 -16.78 4.64 -21.27
N GLU A 76 -16.14 5.76 -21.61
CA GLU A 76 -14.75 6.05 -21.24
C GLU A 76 -14.59 6.28 -19.74
N GLU A 77 -15.52 7.00 -19.11
CA GLU A 77 -15.57 7.15 -17.65
C GLU A 77 -15.71 5.78 -16.94
N LYS A 78 -16.61 4.92 -17.44
CA LYS A 78 -16.77 3.55 -16.90
C LYS A 78 -15.50 2.72 -17.05
N ARG A 79 -14.81 2.82 -18.19
CA ARG A 79 -13.52 2.14 -18.40
C ARG A 79 -12.46 2.62 -17.43
N TYR A 80 -12.34 3.93 -17.24
CA TYR A 80 -11.40 4.50 -16.29
C TYR A 80 -11.63 4.00 -14.85
N VAL A 81 -12.88 3.95 -14.40
CA VAL A 81 -13.22 3.45 -13.07
C VAL A 81 -12.87 1.98 -12.92
N LEU A 82 -13.15 1.16 -13.92
CA LEU A 82 -12.78 -0.26 -13.91
C LEU A 82 -11.27 -0.46 -13.87
N ASP A 83 -10.51 0.25 -14.70
CA ASP A 83 -9.04 0.17 -14.72
C ASP A 83 -8.45 0.61 -13.38
N LYS A 84 -9.00 1.67 -12.78
CA LYS A 84 -8.61 2.13 -11.44
C LYS A 84 -8.87 1.06 -10.39
N ALA A 85 -10.08 0.49 -10.37
CA ALA A 85 -10.44 -0.57 -9.42
C ALA A 85 -9.59 -1.83 -9.59
N GLN A 86 -9.29 -2.22 -10.84
CA GLN A 86 -8.43 -3.37 -11.13
C GLN A 86 -7.02 -3.14 -10.61
N ARG A 87 -6.45 -1.96 -10.85
CA ARG A 87 -5.12 -1.60 -10.35
C ARG A 87 -5.07 -1.61 -8.82
N GLU A 88 -6.06 -1.02 -8.16
CA GLU A 88 -6.16 -1.03 -6.70
C GLU A 88 -6.30 -2.45 -6.14
N ALA A 89 -7.09 -3.31 -6.78
CA ALA A 89 -7.22 -4.71 -6.40
C ALA A 89 -5.89 -5.47 -6.54
N GLN A 90 -5.15 -5.26 -7.64
CA GLN A 90 -3.83 -5.85 -7.85
C GLN A 90 -2.83 -5.44 -6.76
N PHE A 91 -2.75 -4.14 -6.46
CA PHE A 91 -1.89 -3.65 -5.36
C PHE A 91 -2.30 -4.24 -4.00
N SER A 92 -3.59 -4.41 -3.75
CA SER A 92 -4.08 -5.00 -2.50
C SER A 92 -3.65 -6.46 -2.33
N VAL A 93 -3.65 -7.22 -3.44
CA VAL A 93 -3.23 -8.63 -3.46
C VAL A 93 -1.72 -8.74 -3.25
N GLU A 94 -0.93 -7.93 -3.96
CA GLU A 94 0.54 -7.91 -3.81
C GLU A 94 0.96 -7.56 -2.37
N ARG A 95 0.28 -6.60 -1.74
CA ARG A 95 0.53 -6.23 -0.34
C ARG A 95 0.22 -7.38 0.60
N ARG A 96 -0.93 -8.04 0.43
CA ARG A 96 -1.33 -9.20 1.25
C ARG A 96 -0.36 -10.35 1.09
N GLU A 97 0.13 -10.60 -0.13
CA GLU A 97 1.11 -11.65 -0.40
C GLU A 97 2.44 -11.36 0.32
N ARG A 98 2.96 -10.14 0.22
CA ARG A 98 4.18 -9.73 0.96
C ARG A 98 4.01 -9.89 2.47
N GLU A 99 2.86 -9.48 3.01
CA GLU A 99 2.56 -9.65 4.44
C GLU A 99 2.49 -11.13 4.84
N ALA A 100 1.90 -11.99 4.00
CA ALA A 100 1.85 -13.42 4.23
C ALA A 100 3.24 -14.07 4.19
N GLN A 101 4.09 -13.69 3.22
CA GLN A 101 5.48 -14.14 3.12
C GLN A 101 6.28 -13.73 4.36
N LEU A 102 6.15 -12.48 4.82
CA LEU A 102 6.81 -12.02 6.04
C LEU A 102 6.37 -12.82 7.27
N LYS A 103 5.06 -13.07 7.43
CA LYS A 103 4.53 -13.90 8.52
C LYS A 103 5.07 -15.32 8.46
N PHE A 104 5.17 -15.91 7.28
CA PHE A 104 5.74 -17.25 7.09
C PHE A 104 7.21 -17.30 7.50
N MET A 105 8.02 -16.34 7.04
CA MET A 105 9.44 -16.25 7.41
C MET A 105 9.62 -16.07 8.92
N GLN A 106 8.80 -15.24 9.56
CA GLN A 106 8.81 -15.05 11.01
C GLN A 106 8.46 -16.37 11.74
N GLY A 107 7.44 -17.09 11.30
CA GLY A 107 7.08 -18.39 11.86
C GLY A 107 8.21 -19.43 11.69
N ALA A 108 8.87 -19.46 10.53
CA ALA A 108 10.02 -20.34 10.30
C ALA A 108 11.20 -20.01 11.22
N LEU A 109 11.48 -18.71 11.46
CA LEU A 109 12.51 -18.26 12.39
C LEU A 109 12.19 -18.64 13.84
N GLU A 110 10.92 -18.53 14.24
CA GLU A 110 10.47 -18.91 15.58
C GLU A 110 10.66 -20.41 15.84
N VAL A 111 10.31 -21.25 14.85
CA VAL A 111 10.56 -22.69 14.87
C VAL A 111 12.06 -23.00 14.95
N LEU A 112 12.90 -22.32 14.16
CA LEU A 112 14.35 -22.52 14.22
C LEU A 112 14.93 -22.13 15.60
N LYS A 113 14.41 -21.05 16.20
CA LYS A 113 14.80 -20.60 17.54
C LYS A 113 14.40 -21.61 18.61
N SER A 114 13.23 -22.23 18.52
CA SER A 114 12.81 -23.26 19.49
C SER A 114 13.75 -24.48 19.45
N PHE A 115 14.19 -24.90 18.27
CA PHE A 115 15.19 -25.96 18.13
C PHE A 115 16.56 -25.58 18.71
N SER A 116 16.97 -24.31 18.62
CA SER A 116 18.23 -23.85 19.22
C SER A 116 18.21 -23.89 20.75
N ASN A 117 17.04 -23.64 21.36
CA ASN A 117 16.84 -23.80 22.81
C ASN A 117 16.79 -25.27 23.25
N GLN A 118 16.66 -26.22 22.32
CA GLN A 118 16.64 -27.66 22.60
C GLN A 118 17.99 -28.35 22.36
N ARG A 119 18.97 -27.68 21.74
CA ARG A 119 20.36 -28.17 21.80
C ARG A 119 20.83 -27.94 23.23
N GLY A 120 21.04 -29.03 23.98
CA GLY A 120 21.45 -28.97 25.38
C GLY A 120 22.56 -27.94 25.58
N LYS A 121 22.40 -27.07 26.59
CA LYS A 121 23.41 -26.07 26.96
C LYS A 121 24.77 -26.78 26.98
N THR A 122 25.70 -26.38 26.09
CA THR A 122 27.06 -26.91 26.11
C THR A 122 27.59 -26.80 27.54
N ALA A 123 28.09 -27.90 28.10
CA ALA A 123 28.54 -27.93 29.49
C ALA A 123 29.50 -26.75 29.73
N PHE A 124 29.26 -26.01 30.82
CA PHE A 124 30.09 -24.86 31.17
C PHE A 124 31.56 -25.27 31.26
N ARG A 125 32.44 -24.49 30.62
CA ARG A 125 33.87 -24.78 30.56
C ARG A 125 34.65 -23.72 31.33
N PHE A 126 35.30 -24.15 32.40
CA PHE A 126 36.18 -23.30 33.21
C PHE A 126 37.41 -22.85 32.42
N LYS A 127 37.85 -21.62 32.71
CA LYS A 127 39.03 -20.95 32.18
C LYS A 127 39.80 -20.28 33.33
N GLY A 128 41.03 -19.84 33.10
CA GLY A 128 41.85 -19.16 34.12
C GLY A 128 41.12 -18.00 34.81
N CYS A 129 40.56 -17.07 34.04
CA CYS A 129 39.76 -15.95 34.60
C CYS A 129 38.56 -16.42 35.46
N THR A 130 37.85 -17.46 35.03
CA THR A 130 36.74 -18.03 35.81
C THR A 130 37.22 -18.71 37.08
N ASP A 131 38.40 -19.34 37.05
CA ASP A 131 39.00 -19.92 38.26
C ASP A 131 39.33 -18.79 39.27
N VAL A 132 39.86 -17.66 38.80
CA VAL A 132 40.11 -16.47 39.64
C VAL A 132 38.81 -15.96 40.27
N ASP A 133 37.75 -15.77 39.48
CA ASP A 133 36.45 -15.33 39.99
C ASP A 133 35.88 -16.32 41.02
N LEU A 134 35.97 -17.62 40.74
CA LEU A 134 35.59 -18.68 41.67
C LEU A 134 36.32 -18.55 43.01
N LEU A 135 37.65 -18.41 42.99
CA LEU A 135 38.46 -18.35 44.20
C LEU A 135 38.18 -17.07 45.01
N LYS A 136 37.96 -15.93 44.34
CA LYS A 136 37.51 -14.70 45.00
C LYS A 136 36.20 -14.90 45.74
N GLU A 137 35.22 -15.56 45.12
CA GLU A 137 33.94 -15.87 45.78
C GLU A 137 34.10 -16.89 46.91
N VAL A 138 34.99 -17.88 46.79
CA VAL A 138 35.30 -18.82 47.88
C VAL A 138 35.91 -18.10 49.08
N ILE A 139 36.84 -17.17 48.87
CA ILE A 139 37.42 -16.34 49.93
C ILE A 139 36.35 -15.45 50.57
N HIS A 140 35.45 -14.89 49.76
CA HIS A 140 34.38 -14.03 50.24
C HIS A 140 33.36 -14.77 51.10
N VAL A 141 32.84 -15.90 50.60
CA VAL A 141 31.75 -16.67 51.24
C VAL A 141 32.28 -17.60 52.33
N ARG A 142 33.56 -17.97 52.31
CA ARG A 142 34.23 -18.92 53.22
C ARG A 142 33.43 -20.21 53.48
N PRO A 143 33.19 -21.05 52.47
CA PRO A 143 32.43 -22.29 52.64
C PRO A 143 33.03 -23.29 53.64
N PHE A 144 34.34 -23.19 53.90
CA PHE A 144 35.09 -24.03 54.84
C PHE A 144 34.83 -23.67 56.32
N GLU A 145 34.42 -22.42 56.61
CA GLU A 145 34.04 -21.97 57.96
C GLU A 145 32.55 -22.21 58.28
N ALA A 146 31.82 -22.89 57.39
CA ALA A 146 30.39 -23.09 57.55
C ALA A 146 30.07 -23.94 58.79
N PRO A 147 29.05 -23.57 59.60
CA PRO A 147 28.55 -24.43 60.66
C PRO A 147 28.16 -25.82 60.15
N TYR A 148 28.18 -26.82 61.03
CA TYR A 148 27.82 -28.19 60.68
C TYR A 148 26.44 -28.24 59.99
N GLY A 149 26.39 -28.80 58.78
CA GLY A 149 25.18 -28.89 57.96
C GLY A 149 24.95 -27.72 57.00
N GLU A 150 25.68 -26.60 57.12
CA GLU A 150 25.49 -25.41 56.26
C GLU A 150 26.44 -25.32 55.05
N VAL A 151 27.45 -26.18 54.98
CA VAL A 151 28.45 -26.21 53.88
C VAL A 151 27.77 -26.18 52.50
N ARG A 152 26.70 -26.97 52.31
CA ARG A 152 25.96 -27.01 51.03
C ARG A 152 25.31 -25.67 50.68
N LYS A 153 24.83 -24.93 51.68
CA LYS A 153 24.22 -23.61 51.49
C LYS A 153 25.28 -22.59 51.06
N ARG A 154 26.44 -22.56 51.74
CA ARG A 154 27.57 -21.69 51.36
C ARG A 154 28.08 -21.97 49.94
N TRP A 155 28.19 -23.24 49.55
CA TRP A 155 28.53 -23.58 48.16
C TRP A 155 27.47 -23.14 47.14
N THR A 156 26.19 -23.16 47.53
CA THR A 156 25.11 -22.65 46.67
C THR A 156 25.27 -21.14 46.47
N GLU A 157 25.58 -20.40 47.54
CA GLU A 157 25.84 -18.96 47.50
C GLU A 157 27.04 -18.60 46.61
N VAL A 158 28.18 -19.31 46.74
CA VAL A 158 29.35 -19.16 45.84
C VAL A 158 28.93 -19.32 44.38
N THR A 159 28.13 -20.36 44.07
CA THR A 159 27.67 -20.60 42.70
C THR A 159 26.73 -19.51 42.20
N GLU A 160 25.80 -19.03 43.03
CA GLU A 160 24.92 -17.93 42.65
C GLU A 160 25.69 -16.64 42.36
N HIS A 161 26.74 -16.36 43.13
CA HIS A 161 27.62 -15.22 42.90
C HIS A 161 28.35 -15.36 41.57
N LEU A 162 28.96 -16.53 41.34
CA LEU A 162 29.66 -16.82 40.10
C LEU A 162 28.72 -16.77 38.88
N GLN A 163 27.49 -17.26 39.01
CA GLN A 163 26.47 -17.20 37.94
C GLN A 163 26.12 -15.76 37.54
N ARG A 164 26.20 -14.78 38.46
CA ARG A 164 26.00 -13.36 38.12
C ARG A 164 27.13 -12.81 37.24
N ILE A 165 28.32 -13.40 37.33
CA ILE A 165 29.51 -13.00 36.57
C ILE A 165 29.57 -13.75 35.22
N VAL A 166 29.43 -15.07 35.25
CA VAL A 166 29.72 -15.94 34.07
C VAL A 166 28.47 -16.52 33.40
N GLY A 167 27.28 -16.32 33.98
CA GLY A 167 26.00 -16.80 33.48
C GLY A 167 25.50 -18.10 34.13
N ASP A 168 24.24 -18.47 33.80
CA ASP A 168 23.47 -19.54 34.44
C ASP A 168 23.88 -20.98 34.03
N GLY A 169 24.98 -21.13 33.29
CA GLY A 169 25.42 -22.41 32.74
C GLY A 169 26.16 -23.32 33.73
N ILE A 170 26.59 -22.77 34.86
CA ILE A 170 27.35 -23.46 35.90
C ILE A 170 26.44 -24.02 37.00
N THR A 171 26.80 -25.16 37.58
CA THR A 171 26.05 -25.82 38.67
C THR A 171 26.86 -25.85 39.96
N VAL A 172 26.20 -26.02 41.11
CA VAL A 172 26.86 -26.10 42.42
C VAL A 172 27.88 -27.22 42.48
N ASN A 173 27.52 -28.41 41.96
CA ASN A 173 28.43 -29.55 41.92
C ASN A 173 29.65 -29.29 41.04
N ALA A 174 29.48 -28.64 39.88
CA ALA A 174 30.60 -28.28 39.00
C ALA A 174 31.52 -27.25 39.64
N THR A 175 30.94 -26.26 40.34
CA THR A 175 31.66 -25.21 41.07
C THR A 175 32.55 -25.81 42.16
N ARG A 176 31.96 -26.63 43.03
CA ARG A 176 32.69 -27.30 44.12
C ARG A 176 33.76 -28.25 43.59
N LYS A 177 33.42 -29.09 42.62
CA LYS A 177 34.39 -30.00 42.00
C LYS A 177 35.57 -29.25 41.41
N ARG A 178 35.33 -28.12 40.72
CA ARG A 178 36.41 -27.32 40.15
C ARG A 178 37.35 -26.78 41.23
N PHE A 179 36.80 -26.30 42.33
CA PHE A 179 37.61 -25.87 43.48
C PHE A 179 38.46 -27.02 44.04
N ASP A 180 37.85 -28.19 44.26
CA ASP A 180 38.57 -29.37 44.76
C ASP A 180 39.70 -29.80 43.80
N ASP A 181 39.44 -29.78 42.49
CA ASP A 181 40.43 -30.08 41.45
C ASP A 181 41.60 -29.06 41.45
N LEU A 182 41.30 -27.77 41.66
CA LEU A 182 42.32 -26.71 41.78
C LEU A 182 43.17 -26.86 43.03
N MET A 183 42.56 -27.08 44.20
CA MET A 183 43.29 -27.32 45.44
C MET A 183 44.16 -28.57 45.35
N THR A 184 43.66 -29.63 44.70
CA THR A 184 44.45 -30.86 44.47
C THR A 184 45.66 -30.58 43.59
N ALA A 185 45.46 -29.92 42.44
CA ALA A 185 46.57 -29.58 41.54
C ALA A 185 47.58 -28.62 42.17
N PHE A 186 47.12 -27.73 43.06
CA PHE A 186 47.98 -26.85 43.84
C PHE A 186 48.87 -27.63 44.82
N HIS A 187 48.29 -28.51 45.63
CA HIS A 187 49.06 -29.35 46.57
C HIS A 187 50.02 -30.31 45.86
N GLU A 188 49.67 -30.77 44.66
CA GLU A 188 50.52 -31.65 43.85
C GLU A 188 51.55 -30.88 43.00
N ILE A 189 51.54 -29.54 43.02
CA ILE A 189 52.42 -28.68 42.20
C ILE A 189 52.27 -28.99 40.69
N THR A 190 51.04 -29.29 40.25
CA THR A 190 50.70 -29.63 38.86
C THR A 190 49.90 -28.55 38.13
N MET A 191 49.84 -27.33 38.69
CA MET A 191 49.08 -26.19 38.13
C MET A 191 49.45 -25.82 36.68
N ALA A 192 50.70 -26.06 36.27
CA ALA A 192 51.14 -25.85 34.89
C ALA A 192 50.34 -26.67 33.87
N ALA A 193 49.88 -27.88 34.23
CA ALA A 193 49.09 -28.74 33.36
C ALA A 193 47.65 -28.20 33.12
N LEU A 194 47.18 -27.30 33.99
CA LEU A 194 45.87 -26.66 33.87
C LEU A 194 45.91 -25.35 33.06
N ARG A 195 47.09 -24.92 32.60
CA ARG A 195 47.24 -23.76 31.70
C ARG A 195 46.80 -24.16 30.30
N ALA A 196 45.79 -23.48 29.77
CA ALA A 196 45.25 -23.76 28.44
C ALA A 196 45.08 -22.47 27.63
N SER A 197 44.22 -21.56 28.12
CA SER A 197 44.03 -20.22 27.58
C SER A 197 43.89 -19.25 28.74
N GLY A 198 44.71 -18.21 28.74
CA GLY A 198 44.78 -17.22 29.82
C GLY A 198 46.09 -16.47 29.76
N THR A 199 46.15 -15.36 30.49
CA THR A 199 47.36 -14.55 30.65
C THR A 199 48.21 -15.09 31.80
N GLU A 200 49.50 -14.75 31.83
CA GLU A 200 50.36 -15.19 32.95
C GLU A 200 49.87 -14.56 34.27
N GLU A 201 49.42 -13.31 34.20
CA GLU A 201 48.85 -12.56 35.32
C GLU A 201 47.63 -13.27 35.94
N GLU A 202 46.73 -13.81 35.11
CA GLU A 202 45.58 -14.61 35.58
C GLU A 202 46.02 -15.90 36.30
N TYR A 203 47.10 -16.54 35.83
CA TYR A 203 47.59 -17.78 36.45
C TYR A 203 48.31 -17.50 37.77
N GLU A 204 49.10 -16.43 37.83
CA GLU A 204 49.75 -15.95 39.06
C GLU A 204 48.71 -15.54 40.11
N GLU A 205 47.69 -14.77 39.73
CA GLU A 205 46.60 -14.38 40.63
C GLU A 205 45.87 -15.61 41.17
N ARG A 206 45.57 -16.58 40.30
CA ARG A 206 44.93 -17.83 40.72
C ARG A 206 45.79 -18.60 41.74
N GLU A 207 47.09 -18.73 41.50
CA GLU A 207 48.00 -19.42 42.40
C GLU A 207 48.15 -18.68 43.74
N GLN A 208 48.19 -17.34 43.73
CA GLN A 208 48.19 -16.53 44.96
C GLN A 208 46.90 -16.72 45.76
N LEU A 209 45.73 -16.69 45.11
CA LEU A 209 44.45 -16.89 45.80
C LEU A 209 44.32 -18.31 46.38
N LEU A 210 44.89 -19.32 45.73
CA LEU A 210 44.94 -20.68 46.25
C LEU A 210 45.84 -20.77 47.50
N GLN A 211 46.98 -20.08 47.50
CA GLN A 211 47.83 -19.96 48.69
C GLN A 211 47.10 -19.25 49.83
N ASP A 212 46.43 -18.13 49.55
CA ASP A 212 45.66 -17.39 50.55
C ASP A 212 44.56 -18.27 51.17
N ILE A 213 43.85 -19.07 50.36
CA ILE A 213 42.84 -20.01 50.88
C ILE A 213 43.48 -21.12 51.69
N HIS A 214 44.59 -21.69 51.23
CA HIS A 214 45.33 -22.72 51.97
C HIS A 214 45.73 -22.22 53.36
N ASP A 215 46.15 -20.96 53.47
CA ASP A 215 46.59 -20.37 54.74
C ASP A 215 45.41 -20.00 55.68
N LEU A 216 44.17 -19.99 55.16
CA LEU A 216 42.95 -19.72 55.93
C LEU A 216 42.27 -21.00 56.48
N VAL A 217 42.63 -22.18 55.97
CA VAL A 217 42.02 -23.49 56.31
C VAL A 217 42.91 -24.27 57.27
#